data_AF-A0A1F9MCV2-F1
#
_entry.id   AF-A0A1F9MCV2-F1
#
_cell.length_a   1.000
_cell.length_b   1.000
_cell.length_c   1.000
_cell.angle_alpha   90.00
_cell.angle_beta   90.00
_cell.angle_gamma   90.00
#
_symmetry.space_group_name_H-M   'P 1'
#
loop_
_entity.id
_entity.type
_entity.pdbx_description
1 polymer ?
#
loop_
_entity_poly.entity_id
_entity_poly.type
_entity_poly.pdbx_seq_one_letter_code
_entity_poly.pdbx_strand_id
1 'polypeptide(L)'
;ERSVGWVSVLNMFDSEFAYASYAAADHVVLSLRLDERRVSPKVLNKFCLKEEERLKKERQIPKLARAHRVEIKESVKLMLMKRAAPTPAVYDLCWNLAEATVLFFSTSQKAQELLEEFFKETFDLSLMLQVPYLTAEHLLDAPGREALADISPAIFI
;
A
#
# COMPACT_ATOMS: atom_id res chain seq x y z
N GLU A 1 12.51 6.54 -1.15
CA GLU A 1 12.78 5.63 -0.03
C GLU A 1 11.45 5.32 0.61
N ARG A 2 11.17 4.03 0.77
CA ARG A 2 9.92 3.44 1.27
C ARG A 2 10.32 2.58 2.45
N SER A 3 9.63 2.69 3.57
CA SER A 3 9.81 1.83 4.74
C SER A 3 8.48 1.20 5.10
N VAL A 4 8.48 -0.09 5.41
CA VAL A 4 7.31 -0.85 5.81
C VAL A 4 7.62 -1.61 7.10
N GLY A 5 6.63 -1.73 7.99
CA GLY A 5 6.81 -2.43 9.26
C GLY A 5 5.50 -2.69 10.00
N TRP A 6 5.56 -3.63 10.93
CA TRP A 6 4.47 -3.92 11.87
C TRP A 6 4.53 -2.97 13.05
N VAL A 7 3.37 -2.44 13.43
CA VAL A 7 3.20 -1.59 14.61
C VAL A 7 1.91 -1.95 15.35
N SER A 8 1.79 -1.49 16.58
CA SER A 8 0.58 -1.64 17.39
C SER A 8 -0.61 -0.94 16.76
N VAL A 9 -1.78 -1.57 16.81
CA VAL A 9 -3.07 -0.97 16.43
C VAL A 9 -3.46 0.21 17.32
N LEU A 10 -2.95 0.25 18.55
CA LEU A 10 -3.23 1.33 19.50
C LEU A 10 -2.33 2.55 19.27
N ASN A 11 -1.15 2.34 18.70
CA ASN A 11 -0.16 3.38 18.51
C ASN A 11 0.80 3.06 17.35
N MET A 12 0.71 3.84 16.27
CA MET A 12 1.55 3.65 15.08
C MET A 12 3.06 3.87 15.29
N PHE A 13 3.46 4.37 16.47
CA PHE A 13 4.86 4.55 16.86
C PHE A 13 5.39 3.41 17.73
N ASP A 14 4.53 2.50 18.18
CA ASP A 14 4.92 1.34 18.97
C ASP A 14 5.18 0.14 18.04
N SER A 15 6.45 -0.09 17.71
CA SER A 15 6.91 -1.27 16.97
C SER A 15 7.42 -2.40 17.87
N GLU A 16 7.53 -2.15 19.18
CA GLU A 16 7.96 -3.14 20.17
C GLU A 16 6.78 -3.91 20.77
N PHE A 17 5.55 -3.45 20.47
CA PHE A 17 4.30 -4.00 20.98
C PHE A 17 4.27 -4.04 22.50
N ALA A 18 4.54 -2.88 23.12
CA ALA A 18 4.59 -2.75 24.56
C ALA A 18 3.32 -3.33 25.20
N TYR A 19 3.49 -4.09 26.29
CA TYR A 19 2.41 -4.78 27.00
C TYR A 19 1.62 -5.79 26.16
N ALA A 20 2.25 -6.38 25.13
CA ALA A 20 1.62 -7.31 24.21
C ALA A 20 0.36 -6.70 23.55
N SER A 21 0.48 -5.44 23.10
CA SER A 21 -0.63 -4.69 22.49
C SER A 21 -1.19 -5.34 21.21
N TYR A 22 -0.52 -6.36 20.66
CA TYR A 22 -1.03 -7.19 19.58
C TYR A 22 -2.06 -8.25 20.01
N ALA A 23 -2.15 -8.59 21.30
CA ALA A 23 -2.98 -9.70 21.76
C ALA A 23 -4.40 -9.22 22.08
N ALA A 24 -5.40 -9.79 21.39
CA ALA A 24 -6.82 -9.51 21.60
C ALA A 24 -7.59 -10.82 21.75
N ALA A 25 -7.63 -11.36 22.98
CA ALA A 25 -8.16 -12.71 23.26
C ALA A 25 -7.53 -13.75 22.31
N ASP A 26 -8.34 -14.41 21.48
CA ASP A 26 -7.89 -15.43 20.53
C ASP A 26 -7.36 -14.87 19.19
N HIS A 27 -7.22 -13.54 19.10
CA HIS A 27 -6.81 -12.83 17.89
C HIS A 27 -5.49 -12.11 18.08
N VAL A 28 -4.74 -12.01 16.98
CA VAL A 28 -3.58 -11.14 16.84
C VAL A 28 -3.99 -9.92 16.03
N VAL A 29 -3.90 -8.73 16.61
CA VAL A 29 -4.21 -7.45 15.97
C VAL A 29 -2.93 -6.67 15.70
N LEU A 30 -2.72 -6.27 14.45
CA LEU A 30 -1.53 -5.56 14.00
C LEU A 30 -1.91 -4.44 13.07
N SER A 31 -1.04 -3.45 12.93
CA SER A 31 -1.14 -2.47 11.85
C SER A 31 0.09 -2.52 10.96
N LEU A 32 -0.15 -2.54 9.66
CA LEU A 32 0.88 -2.42 8.63
C LEU A 32 1.11 -0.94 8.35
N ARG A 33 2.27 -0.43 8.77
CA ARG A 33 2.67 0.95 8.53
C ARG A 33 3.58 1.03 7.31
N LEU A 34 3.26 1.96 6.42
CA LEU A 34 4.01 2.30 5.23
C LEU A 34 4.40 3.78 5.26
N ASP A 35 5.70 4.05 5.36
CA ASP A 35 6.24 5.41 5.30
C ASP A 35 6.79 5.69 3.90
N GLU A 36 6.20 6.67 3.21
CA GLU A 36 6.65 7.10 1.88
C GLU A 36 6.87 8.61 1.81
N ARG A 37 7.97 9.01 1.18
CA ARG A 37 8.16 10.41 0.78
C ARG A 37 7.43 10.66 -0.53
N ARG A 38 6.49 11.60 -0.53
CA ARG A 38 5.71 11.96 -1.71
C ARG A 38 5.87 13.46 -2.00
N VAL A 39 6.03 13.77 -3.28
CA VAL A 39 5.97 15.14 -3.79
C VAL A 39 4.74 15.24 -4.66
N SER A 40 3.82 16.14 -4.33
CA SER A 40 2.61 16.30 -5.13
C SER A 40 2.96 16.81 -6.53
N PRO A 41 2.27 16.34 -7.60
CA PRO A 41 2.53 16.81 -8.96
C PRO A 41 2.39 18.32 -9.11
N LYS A 42 1.44 18.94 -8.37
CA LYS A 42 1.23 20.39 -8.36
C LYS A 42 2.44 21.15 -7.85
N VAL A 43 3.04 20.69 -6.74
CA VAL A 43 4.24 21.31 -6.17
C VAL A 43 5.43 21.11 -7.12
N LEU A 44 5.63 19.88 -7.63
CA LEU A 44 6.71 19.61 -8.59
C LEU A 44 6.63 20.55 -9.80
N ASN A 45 5.46 20.65 -10.44
CA ASN A 45 5.28 21.49 -11.62
C ASN A 45 5.55 22.97 -11.34
N LYS A 46 5.15 23.48 -10.16
CA LYS A 46 5.41 24.88 -9.76
C LYS A 46 6.91 25.16 -9.61
N PHE A 47 7.66 24.24 -9.01
CA PHE A 47 9.11 24.39 -8.87
C PHE A 47 9.84 24.21 -10.20
N CYS A 48 9.41 23.28 -11.06
CA CYS A 48 9.95 23.15 -12.41
C CYS A 48 9.78 24.44 -13.20
N LEU A 49 8.57 25.03 -13.17
CA LEU A 49 8.31 26.29 -13.86
C LEU A 49 9.22 27.43 -13.34
N LYS A 50 9.44 27.50 -12.02
CA LYS A 50 10.35 28.49 -11.43
C LYS A 50 11.79 28.33 -11.94
N GLU A 51 12.31 27.11 -12.00
CA GLU A 51 13.67 26.83 -12.51
C GLU A 51 13.78 27.04 -14.02
N GLU A 52 12.75 26.68 -14.79
CA GLU A 52 12.70 26.96 -16.23
C GLU A 52 12.76 28.47 -16.51
N GLU A 53 11.98 29.27 -15.80
CA GLU A 53 11.99 30.74 -15.94
C GLU A 53 13.33 31.36 -15.51
N ARG A 54 13.99 30.80 -14.49
CA ARG A 54 15.34 31.22 -14.09
C ARG A 54 16.34 30.99 -15.23
N LEU A 55 16.36 29.78 -15.80
CA LEU A 55 17.30 29.41 -16.87
C LEU A 55 17.06 30.16 -18.18
N LYS A 56 15.79 30.44 -18.53
CA LYS A 56 15.46 31.28 -19.70
C LYS A 56 16.04 32.69 -19.56
N LYS A 57 15.92 33.29 -18.37
CA LYS A 57 16.47 34.63 -18.08
C LYS A 57 18.00 34.62 -18.12
N GLU A 58 18.65 33.62 -17.50
CA GLU A 58 20.11 33.50 -17.46
C GLU A 58 20.72 33.30 -18.84
N ARG A 59 20.10 32.46 -19.68
CA ARG A 59 20.61 32.15 -21.04
C ARG A 59 20.08 33.11 -22.11
N GLN A 60 19.20 34.04 -21.76
CA GLN A 60 18.51 34.96 -22.68
C GLN A 60 17.82 34.25 -23.85
N ILE A 61 17.24 33.07 -23.59
CA ILE A 61 16.55 32.26 -24.61
C ILE A 61 15.03 32.27 -24.38
N PRO A 62 14.22 32.28 -25.46
CA PRO A 62 12.77 32.31 -25.34
C PRO A 62 12.18 30.96 -24.91
N LYS A 63 12.86 29.84 -25.22
CA LYS A 63 12.38 28.48 -24.96
C LYS A 63 13.52 27.53 -24.60
N LEU A 64 13.24 26.62 -23.67
CA LEU A 64 14.11 25.49 -23.35
C LEU A 64 13.77 24.27 -24.20
N ALA A 65 14.81 23.57 -24.66
CA ALA A 65 14.70 22.28 -25.33
C ALA A 65 14.03 21.24 -24.41
N ARG A 66 13.38 20.24 -25.02
CA ARG A 66 12.66 19.19 -24.27
C ARG A 66 13.56 18.43 -23.30
N ALA A 67 14.79 18.08 -23.73
CA ALA A 67 15.77 17.38 -22.89
C ALA A 67 16.05 18.14 -21.59
N HIS A 68 16.33 19.45 -21.68
CA HIS A 68 16.57 20.28 -20.49
C HIS A 68 15.37 20.36 -19.54
N ARG A 69 14.13 20.34 -20.03
CA ARG A 69 12.95 20.34 -19.15
C ARG A 69 12.80 19.02 -18.39
N VAL A 70 13.19 17.90 -19.01
CA VAL A 70 13.23 16.59 -18.34
C VAL A 70 14.30 16.62 -17.23
N GLU A 71 15.51 17.09 -17.54
CA GLU A 71 16.59 17.25 -16.56
C GLU A 71 16.18 18.13 -15.37
N ILE A 72 15.53 19.27 -15.65
CA ILE A 72 14.99 20.15 -14.60
C ILE A 72 13.98 19.41 -13.74
N LYS A 73 13.04 18.69 -14.36
CA LYS A 73 12.01 17.95 -13.62
C LYS A 73 12.61 16.88 -12.72
N GLU A 74 13.60 16.15 -13.18
CA GLU A 74 14.29 15.12 -12.39
C GLU A 74 15.09 15.73 -11.24
N SER A 75 15.88 16.77 -11.52
CA SER A 75 16.66 17.50 -10.51
C SER A 75 15.77 18.12 -9.43
N VAL A 76 14.69 18.80 -9.84
CA VAL A 76 13.71 19.39 -8.92
C VAL A 76 13.00 18.29 -8.11
N LYS A 77 12.61 17.18 -8.75
CA LYS A 77 11.98 16.05 -8.05
C LYS A 77 12.92 15.48 -6.97
N LEU A 78 14.19 15.25 -7.30
CA LEU A 78 15.18 14.75 -6.34
C LEU A 78 15.39 15.74 -5.18
N MET A 79 15.51 17.04 -5.48
CA MET A 79 15.64 18.10 -4.48
C MET A 79 14.43 18.15 -3.54
N LEU A 80 13.22 18.09 -4.08
CA LEU A 80 11.99 18.10 -3.28
C LEU A 80 11.83 16.81 -2.46
N MET A 81 12.18 15.65 -3.00
CA MET A 81 12.14 14.37 -2.29
C MET A 81 13.09 14.32 -1.10
N LYS A 82 14.28 14.95 -1.20
CA LYS A 82 15.21 15.06 -0.08
C LYS A 82 14.65 15.88 1.09
N ARG A 83 13.77 16.85 0.79
CA ARG A 83 13.14 17.74 1.77
C ARG A 83 11.76 17.26 2.25
N ALA A 84 11.14 16.34 1.52
CA ALA A 84 9.82 15.81 1.86
C ALA A 84 9.91 14.96 3.13
N ALA A 85 9.08 15.28 4.12
CA ALA A 85 8.86 14.40 5.26
C ALA A 85 8.14 13.13 4.79
N PRO A 86 8.50 11.94 5.31
CA PRO A 86 7.73 10.73 5.09
C PRO A 86 6.31 10.91 5.61
N THR A 87 5.32 10.43 4.86
CA THR A 87 3.92 10.40 5.30
C THR A 87 3.55 8.95 5.59
N PRO A 88 3.13 8.61 6.83
CA PRO A 88 2.67 7.28 7.17
C PRO A 88 1.30 7.00 6.54
N ALA A 89 1.15 5.82 5.96
CA ALA A 89 -0.12 5.16 5.74
C ALA A 89 -0.18 3.95 6.67
N VAL A 90 -1.29 3.78 7.38
CA VAL A 90 -1.47 2.71 8.36
C VAL A 90 -2.70 1.91 7.94
N TYR A 91 -2.56 0.59 7.90
CA TYR A 91 -3.65 -0.33 7.57
C TYR A 91 -3.76 -1.39 8.66
N ASP A 92 -4.92 -1.47 9.28
CA ASP A 92 -5.14 -2.41 10.38
C ASP A 92 -5.48 -3.80 9.84
N LEU A 93 -5.12 -4.82 10.62
CA LEU A 93 -5.54 -6.19 10.40
C LEU A 93 -5.86 -6.90 11.71
N CYS A 94 -6.75 -7.88 11.62
CA CYS A 94 -7.07 -8.82 12.69
C CYS A 94 -6.85 -10.23 12.17
N TRP A 95 -6.04 -11.01 12.87
CA TRP A 95 -5.70 -12.37 12.51
C TRP A 95 -6.27 -13.34 13.54
N ASN A 96 -7.26 -14.13 13.13
CA ASN A 96 -7.78 -15.25 13.88
C ASN A 96 -6.90 -16.49 13.61
N LEU A 97 -6.18 -16.94 14.64
CA LEU A 97 -5.30 -18.11 14.53
C LEU A 97 -6.07 -19.43 14.51
N ALA A 98 -7.23 -19.51 15.15
CA ALA A 98 -8.05 -20.72 15.19
C ALA A 98 -8.72 -21.01 13.84
N GLU A 99 -9.15 -19.96 13.14
CA GLU A 99 -9.82 -20.06 11.83
C GLU A 99 -8.86 -19.86 10.65
N ALA A 100 -7.56 -19.67 10.91
CA ALA A 100 -6.56 -19.34 9.90
C ALA A 100 -6.98 -18.19 8.97
N THR A 101 -7.68 -17.19 9.52
CA THR A 101 -8.32 -16.12 8.75
C THR A 101 -7.74 -14.76 9.13
N VAL A 102 -7.37 -13.96 8.12
CA VAL A 102 -6.92 -12.58 8.29
C VAL A 102 -7.97 -11.63 7.72
N LEU A 103 -8.46 -10.74 8.56
CA LEU A 103 -9.29 -9.61 8.16
C LEU A 103 -8.40 -8.38 7.97
N PHE A 104 -8.41 -7.80 6.77
CA PHE A 104 -7.63 -6.61 6.44
C PHE A 104 -8.57 -5.42 6.18
N PHE A 105 -8.35 -4.32 6.89
CA PHE A 105 -9.27 -3.18 6.87
C PHE A 105 -8.91 -2.15 5.78
N SER A 106 -8.73 -2.63 4.55
CA SER A 106 -8.49 -1.80 3.37
C SER A 106 -9.00 -2.45 2.10
N THR A 107 -9.57 -1.63 1.22
CA THR A 107 -10.01 -2.03 -0.14
C THR A 107 -9.00 -1.63 -1.22
N SER A 108 -7.86 -1.06 -0.84
CA SER A 108 -6.84 -0.65 -1.80
C SER A 108 -6.05 -1.85 -2.28
N GLN A 109 -6.07 -2.14 -3.59
CA GLN A 109 -5.27 -3.20 -4.20
C GLN A 109 -3.78 -3.07 -3.86
N LYS A 110 -3.23 -1.85 -3.88
CA LYS A 110 -1.83 -1.60 -3.50
C LYS A 110 -1.52 -1.94 -2.04
N ALA A 111 -2.49 -1.74 -1.14
CA ALA A 111 -2.32 -2.09 0.26
C ALA A 111 -2.42 -3.61 0.46
N GLN A 112 -3.27 -4.29 -0.32
CA GLN A 112 -3.40 -5.74 -0.32
C GLN A 112 -2.12 -6.40 -0.84
N GLU A 113 -1.59 -5.96 -1.98
CA GLU A 113 -0.31 -6.44 -2.52
C GLU A 113 0.84 -6.26 -1.51
N LEU A 114 0.91 -5.10 -0.86
CA LEU A 114 1.90 -4.84 0.18
C LEU A 114 1.73 -5.76 1.39
N LEU A 115 0.50 -6.02 1.81
CA LEU A 115 0.21 -6.94 2.91
C LEU A 115 0.68 -8.35 2.54
N GLU A 116 0.30 -8.85 1.35
CA GLU A 116 0.65 -10.20 0.91
C GLU A 116 2.17 -10.43 0.87
N GLU A 117 2.90 -9.47 0.29
CA GLU A 117 4.38 -9.50 0.23
C GLU A 117 4.98 -9.49 1.64
N PHE A 118 4.65 -8.48 2.45
CA PHE A 118 5.29 -8.28 3.74
C PHE A 118 4.88 -9.32 4.79
N PHE A 119 3.65 -9.84 4.72
CA PHE A 119 3.18 -10.91 5.58
C PHE A 119 3.92 -12.22 5.29
N LYS A 120 4.13 -12.55 4.01
CA LYS A 120 4.93 -13.71 3.61
C LYS A 120 6.38 -13.57 4.06
N GLU A 121 7.00 -12.40 3.90
CA GLU A 121 8.36 -12.17 4.37
C GLU A 121 8.49 -12.28 5.89
N THR A 122 7.51 -11.80 6.65
CA THR A 122 7.58 -11.78 8.12
C THR A 122 7.28 -13.15 8.72
N PHE A 123 6.23 -13.82 8.26
CA PHE A 123 5.68 -15.01 8.92
C PHE A 123 5.91 -16.30 8.13
N ASP A 124 6.46 -16.22 6.93
CA ASP A 124 6.60 -17.34 5.99
C ASP A 124 5.25 -17.98 5.60
N LEU A 125 4.15 -17.24 5.74
CA LEU A 125 2.79 -17.67 5.41
C LEU A 125 2.25 -16.92 4.20
N SER A 126 1.57 -17.64 3.30
CA SER A 126 0.91 -17.03 2.15
C SER A 126 -0.54 -16.72 2.47
N LEU A 127 -0.98 -15.51 2.10
CA LEU A 127 -2.39 -15.12 2.17
C LEU A 127 -3.10 -15.47 0.86
N MET A 128 -4.34 -15.91 0.97
CA MET A 128 -5.22 -16.15 -0.18
C MET A 128 -6.48 -15.31 -0.01
N LEU A 129 -6.68 -14.37 -0.93
CA LEU A 129 -7.87 -13.54 -0.95
C LEU A 129 -9.12 -14.41 -1.11
N GLN A 130 -10.05 -14.30 -0.15
CA GLN A 130 -11.31 -15.02 -0.16
C GLN A 130 -12.32 -14.29 -1.07
N VAL A 131 -12.39 -14.72 -2.34
CA VAL A 131 -13.48 -14.34 -3.26
C VAL A 131 -14.72 -15.20 -3.01
N PRO A 132 -15.94 -14.79 -3.41
CA PRO A 132 -17.17 -15.53 -3.12
C PRO A 132 -17.10 -17.03 -3.48
N TYR A 133 -16.47 -17.37 -4.60
CA TYR A 133 -16.26 -18.76 -5.02
C TYR A 133 -15.42 -19.55 -4.01
N LEU A 134 -14.24 -19.04 -3.62
CA LEU A 134 -13.34 -19.71 -2.68
C LEU A 134 -13.96 -19.78 -1.28
N THR A 135 -14.65 -18.73 -0.86
CA THR A 135 -15.40 -18.74 0.40
C THR A 135 -16.47 -19.83 0.39
N ALA A 136 -17.24 -19.94 -0.70
CA ALA A 136 -18.26 -20.99 -0.83
C ALA A 136 -17.63 -22.38 -0.83
N GLU A 137 -16.53 -22.58 -1.56
CA GLU A 137 -15.81 -23.85 -1.61
C GLU A 137 -15.36 -24.34 -0.22
N HIS A 138 -14.91 -23.42 0.65
CA HIS A 138 -14.53 -23.74 2.03
C HIS A 138 -15.70 -24.04 2.96
N LEU A 139 -16.89 -23.46 2.70
CA LEU A 139 -18.08 -23.63 3.54
C LEU A 139 -18.92 -24.85 3.15
N LEU A 140 -18.83 -25.29 1.89
CA LEU A 140 -19.66 -26.37 1.35
C LEU A 140 -19.04 -27.75 1.58
N ASP A 141 -19.90 -28.75 1.73
CA ASP A 141 -19.55 -30.17 1.76
C ASP A 141 -19.25 -30.71 0.34
N ALA A 142 -18.92 -32.00 0.21
CA ALA A 142 -18.53 -32.57 -1.08
C ALA A 142 -19.59 -32.40 -2.18
N PRO A 143 -20.89 -32.70 -1.95
CA PRO A 143 -21.94 -32.43 -2.94
C PRO A 143 -22.09 -30.95 -3.27
N GLY A 144 -21.98 -30.06 -2.28
CA GLY A 144 -22.03 -28.62 -2.52
C GLY A 144 -20.87 -28.10 -3.38
N ARG A 145 -19.67 -28.65 -3.20
CA ARG A 145 -18.50 -28.32 -4.03
C ARG A 145 -18.64 -28.79 -5.48
N GLU A 146 -19.22 -29.96 -5.71
CA GLU A 146 -19.54 -30.43 -7.06
C GLU A 146 -20.54 -29.50 -7.74
N ALA A 147 -21.62 -29.15 -7.04
CA ALA A 147 -22.61 -28.21 -7.56
C ALA A 147 -22.03 -26.81 -7.83
N LEU A 148 -21.08 -26.35 -7.01
CA LEU A 148 -20.37 -25.08 -7.18
C LEU A 148 -19.49 -25.08 -8.45
N ALA A 149 -18.84 -26.21 -8.76
CA ALA A 149 -18.01 -26.37 -9.95
C ALA A 149 -18.83 -26.36 -11.25
N ASP A 150 -20.09 -26.80 -11.19
CA ASP A 150 -21.02 -26.83 -12.32
C ASP A 150 -21.74 -25.49 -12.57
N ILE A 151 -21.48 -24.45 -11.75
CA ILE A 151 -22.10 -23.14 -11.94
C ILE A 151 -21.60 -22.52 -13.25
N SER A 152 -22.57 -22.13 -14.10
CA SER A 152 -22.33 -21.37 -15.31
C SER A 152 -22.89 -19.94 -15.16
N PRO A 153 -22.36 -18.96 -15.91
CA PRO A 153 -22.88 -17.59 -15.89
C PRO A 153 -24.38 -17.56 -16.21
N ALA A 154 -25.19 -17.10 -15.27
CA ALA A 154 -26.61 -16.85 -15.48
C ALA A 154 -26.84 -15.37 -15.81
N ILE A 155 -27.75 -15.09 -16.74
CA ILE A 155 -28.22 -13.73 -17.00
C ILE A 155 -29.07 -13.32 -15.80
N PHE A 156 -28.66 -12.28 -15.09
CA PHE A 156 -29.53 -11.60 -14.14
C PHE A 156 -30.60 -10.85 -14.94
N ILE A 157 -31.85 -11.35 -14.90
CA ILE A 157 -33.03 -10.68 -15.45
C ILE A 157 -33.64 -9.80 -14.37
#